data_AF-A0A1W2ASH6-F1
#
_entry.id   AF-A0A1W2ASH6-F1
#
_cell.length_a   1.000
_cell.length_b   1.000
_cell.length_c   1.000
_cell.angle_alpha   90.00
_cell.angle_beta   90.00
_cell.angle_gamma   90.00
#
_symmetry.space_group_name_H-M   'P 1'
#
loop_
_entity.id
_entity.type
_entity.pdbx_description
1 polymer ?
#
loop_
_entity_poly.entity_id
_entity_poly.type
_entity_poly.pdbx_seq_one_letter_code
_entity_poly.pdbx_strand_id
1 'polypeptide(L)'
;MADILEIVIPENAGLQDYRYLLSLTENEITKLTPIISRYKVARGNAKATYDDALSTAKVLAMSTHGLKANHQTMINAVANSDVGVKALKQAWLDAKALEIKAIDRIEQIKGMRDTLKAMLKAEHASY
;
A
#
# COMPACT_ATOMS: atom_id res chain seq x y z
N MET A 1 8.12 6.84 9.41
CA MET A 1 8.17 5.49 8.83
C MET A 1 8.74 4.59 9.91
N ALA A 2 8.18 3.40 10.15
CA ALA A 2 8.79 2.48 11.11
C ALA A 2 10.20 2.15 10.60
N ASP A 3 11.22 2.24 11.47
CA ASP A 3 12.58 1.83 11.12
C ASP A 3 12.54 0.37 10.69
N ILE A 4 12.82 0.15 9.40
CA ILE A 4 12.73 -1.16 8.78
C ILE A 4 14.05 -1.87 9.06
N LEU A 5 13.99 -3.02 9.72
CA LEU A 5 15.17 -3.86 9.91
C LEU A 5 15.61 -4.37 8.53
N GLU A 6 16.82 -4.04 8.11
CA GLU A 6 17.46 -4.64 6.94
C GLU A 6 17.99 -6.01 7.36
N ILE A 7 17.37 -7.07 6.83
CA ILE A 7 17.80 -8.43 7.08
C ILE A 7 18.77 -8.80 5.96
N VAL A 8 20.04 -9.01 6.30
CA VAL A 8 21.09 -9.45 5.36
C VAL A 8 21.46 -10.88 5.72
N ILE A 9 21.54 -11.76 4.72
CA ILE A 9 22.02 -13.14 4.91
C ILE A 9 23.55 -13.12 4.73
N PRO A 10 24.36 -13.43 5.76
CA PRO A 10 25.82 -13.49 5.64
C PRO A 10 26.28 -14.60 4.67
N GLU A 11 27.39 -14.38 3.95
CA GLU A 11 27.93 -15.36 2.99
C GLU A 11 28.37 -16.68 3.63
N ASN A 12 28.73 -16.66 4.92
CA ASN A 12 29.14 -17.84 5.70
C ASN A 12 28.12 -18.21 6.78
N ALA A 13 26.84 -17.86 6.59
CA ALA A 13 25.80 -18.14 7.57
C ALA A 13 25.64 -19.66 7.78
N GLY A 14 25.65 -20.07 9.05
CA GLY A 14 25.42 -21.45 9.44
C GLY A 14 23.95 -21.74 9.73
N LEU A 15 23.66 -23.01 10.07
CA LEU A 15 22.30 -23.46 10.39
C LEU A 15 21.59 -22.62 11.45
N GLN A 16 22.31 -22.19 12.49
CA GLN A 16 21.73 -21.37 13.56
C GLN A 16 21.43 -19.94 13.10
N ASP A 17 22.27 -19.37 12.23
CA ASP A 17 22.05 -18.04 11.66
C ASP A 17 20.80 -18.05 10.77
N TYR A 18 20.64 -19.06 9.93
CA TYR A 18 19.44 -19.22 9.11
C TYR A 18 18.16 -19.37 9.96
N ARG A 19 18.21 -20.09 11.08
CA ARG A 19 17.07 -20.20 12.01
C ARG A 19 16.73 -18.86 12.64
N TYR A 20 17.74 -18.12 13.09
CA TYR A 20 17.56 -16.80 13.68
C TYR A 20 16.98 -15.80 12.66
N LEU A 21 17.57 -15.72 11.47
CA LEU A 21 17.08 -14.86 10.38
C LEU A 21 15.66 -15.23 9.94
N LEU A 22 15.33 -16.53 9.92
CA LEU A 22 13.97 -16.99 9.61
C LEU A 22 12.98 -16.50 10.68
N SER A 23 13.34 -16.61 11.96
CA SER A 23 12.50 -16.11 13.05
C SER A 23 12.28 -14.59 12.97
N LEU A 24 13.33 -13.81 12.68
CA LEU A 24 13.20 -12.38 12.46
C LEU A 24 12.25 -12.05 11.29
N THR A 25 12.40 -12.78 10.19
CA THR A 25 11.59 -12.62 8.98
C THR A 25 10.12 -12.93 9.25
N GLU A 26 9.81 -14.02 9.97
CA GLU A 26 8.45 -14.42 10.33
C GLU A 26 7.79 -13.45 11.33
N ASN A 27 8.57 -12.93 12.28
CA ASN A 27 8.13 -11.86 13.19
C ASN A 27 7.77 -10.58 12.43
N GLU A 28 8.58 -10.20 11.43
CA GLU A 28 8.33 -8.99 10.65
C GLU A 28 7.09 -9.13 9.75
N ILE A 29 6.86 -10.31 9.15
CA ILE A 29 5.61 -10.62 8.43
C ILE A 29 4.40 -10.44 9.37
N THR A 30 4.51 -10.94 10.60
CA THR A 30 3.44 -10.86 11.60
C THR A 30 3.11 -9.41 11.97
N LYS A 31 4.13 -8.54 12.05
CA LYS A 31 3.95 -7.10 12.32
C LYS A 31 3.36 -6.34 11.13
N LEU A 32 3.81 -6.63 9.91
CA LEU A 32 3.38 -5.91 8.70
C LEU A 32 1.97 -6.28 8.25
N THR A 33 1.54 -7.53 8.46
CA THR A 33 0.21 -8.01 8.04
C THR A 33 -0.95 -7.12 8.54
N PRO A 34 -1.08 -6.81 9.84
CA PRO A 34 -2.15 -5.92 10.32
C PRO A 34 -2.00 -4.47 9.83
N ILE A 35 -0.77 -3.99 9.58
CA ILE A 35 -0.52 -2.64 9.04
C ILE A 35 -1.09 -2.53 7.62
N ILE A 36 -0.85 -3.53 6.77
CA ILE A 36 -1.41 -3.59 5.40
C ILE A 36 -2.92 -3.56 5.44
N SER A 37 -3.55 -4.33 6.34
CA SER A 37 -5.01 -4.31 6.50
C SER A 37 -5.52 -2.92 6.90
N ARG A 38 -4.82 -2.22 7.80
CA ARG A 38 -5.17 -0.83 8.17
C ARG A 38 -5.04 0.13 6.99
N TYR A 39 -3.97 0.01 6.19
CA TYR A 39 -3.81 0.85 4.99
C TYR A 39 -4.87 0.58 3.93
N LYS A 40 -5.27 -0.68 3.73
CA LYS A 40 -6.41 -1.04 2.86
C LYS A 40 -7.70 -0.34 3.28
N VAL A 41 -8.00 -0.37 4.58
CA VAL A 41 -9.18 0.31 5.14
C VAL A 41 -9.05 1.82 4.97
N ALA A 42 -7.89 2.41 5.29
CA ALA A 42 -7.65 3.84 5.13
C ALA A 42 -7.80 4.30 3.67
N ARG A 43 -7.27 3.54 2.70
CA ARG A 43 -7.47 3.81 1.27
C ARG A 43 -8.94 3.72 0.88
N GLY A 44 -9.65 2.69 1.37
CA GLY A 44 -11.09 2.52 1.12
C GLY A 44 -11.89 3.73 1.59
N ASN A 45 -11.65 4.17 2.82
CA ASN A 45 -12.32 5.33 3.40
C ASN A 45 -11.97 6.62 2.64
N ALA A 46 -10.68 6.85 2.34
CA ALA A 46 -10.24 8.02 1.59
C ALA A 46 -10.86 8.07 0.18
N LYS A 47 -11.00 6.90 -0.48
CA LYS A 47 -11.67 6.81 -1.78
C LYS A 47 -13.15 7.19 -1.67
N ALA A 48 -13.85 6.67 -0.67
CA ALA A 48 -15.26 6.99 -0.46
C ALA A 48 -15.47 8.50 -0.24
N THR A 49 -14.67 9.11 0.63
CA THR A 49 -14.73 10.56 0.88
C THR A 49 -14.42 11.38 -0.38
N TYR A 50 -13.44 10.98 -1.17
CA TYR A 50 -13.13 11.63 -2.45
C TYR A 50 -14.28 11.49 -3.46
N ASP A 51 -14.85 10.28 -3.61
CA ASP A 51 -15.94 10.02 -4.55
C ASP A 51 -17.20 10.80 -4.17
N ASP A 52 -17.52 10.88 -2.87
CA ASP A 52 -18.65 11.67 -2.35
C ASP A 52 -18.46 13.16 -2.65
N ALA A 53 -17.28 13.72 -2.33
CA ALA A 53 -16.97 15.12 -2.62
C ALA A 53 -17.00 15.43 -4.11
N LEU A 54 -16.46 14.54 -4.95
CA LEU A 54 -16.52 14.68 -6.40
C LEU A 54 -17.97 14.63 -6.92
N SER A 55 -18.80 13.76 -6.35
CA SER A 55 -20.22 13.68 -6.68
C SER A 55 -20.95 14.98 -6.34
N THR A 56 -20.77 15.51 -5.12
CA THR A 56 -21.34 16.81 -4.72
C THR A 56 -20.87 17.94 -5.62
N ALA A 57 -19.57 18.01 -5.94
CA ALA A 57 -19.02 19.02 -6.83
C ALA A 57 -19.60 18.94 -8.25
N LYS A 58 -19.86 17.72 -8.76
CA LYS A 58 -20.54 17.53 -10.06
C LYS A 58 -21.99 18.01 -10.04
N VAL A 59 -22.73 17.76 -8.96
CA VAL A 59 -24.11 18.25 -8.80
C VAL A 59 -24.14 19.79 -8.83
N LEU A 60 -23.21 20.45 -8.13
CA LEU A 60 -23.08 21.90 -8.14
C LEU A 60 -22.66 22.46 -9.51
N ALA A 61 -21.73 21.78 -10.19
CA ALA A 61 -21.34 22.19 -11.54
C ALA A 61 -22.49 22.01 -12.55
N MET A 62 -23.33 20.98 -12.37
CA MET A 62 -24.48 20.70 -13.22
C MET A 62 -25.58 21.76 -13.07
N SER A 63 -25.86 22.26 -11.86
CA SER A 63 -26.83 23.36 -11.68
C SER A 63 -26.40 24.65 -12.39
N THR A 64 -25.09 24.81 -12.64
CA THR A 64 -24.52 26.00 -13.29
C THR A 64 -24.31 25.82 -14.81
N HIS A 65 -24.05 24.59 -15.26
CA HIS A 65 -23.60 24.32 -16.64
C HIS A 65 -24.42 23.26 -17.40
N GLY A 66 -25.45 22.67 -16.79
CA GLY A 66 -26.23 21.56 -17.34
C GLY A 66 -26.96 21.85 -18.66
N LEU A 67 -27.16 23.12 -19.01
CA LEU A 67 -27.86 23.54 -20.24
C LEU A 67 -26.91 23.88 -21.41
N LYS A 68 -25.60 23.66 -21.27
CA LYS A 68 -24.60 23.98 -22.31
C LYS A 68 -24.33 22.80 -23.26
N ALA A 69 -23.99 23.10 -24.50
CA ALA A 69 -23.31 22.13 -25.38
C ALA A 69 -22.00 21.70 -24.70
N ASN A 70 -21.70 20.40 -24.69
CA ASN A 70 -20.57 19.78 -23.95
C ASN A 70 -20.63 19.87 -22.40
N HIS A 71 -21.83 20.01 -21.82
CA HIS A 71 -22.04 20.12 -20.37
C HIS A 71 -21.27 19.07 -19.55
N GLN A 72 -21.21 17.80 -19.97
CA GLN A 72 -20.56 16.74 -19.20
C GLN A 72 -19.06 16.99 -19.00
N THR A 73 -18.35 17.45 -20.05
CA THR A 73 -16.93 17.78 -19.98
C THR A 73 -16.71 18.98 -19.07
N MET A 74 -17.56 20.00 -19.16
CA MET A 74 -17.49 21.19 -18.29
C MET A 74 -17.76 20.83 -16.82
N ILE A 75 -18.79 20.04 -16.55
CA ILE A 75 -19.15 19.56 -15.21
C ILE A 75 -17.97 18.81 -14.59
N ASN A 76 -17.36 17.90 -15.35
CA ASN A 76 -16.19 17.17 -14.89
C ASN A 76 -14.99 18.11 -14.64
N ALA A 77 -14.74 19.08 -15.53
CA ALA A 77 -13.63 20.00 -15.37
C ALA A 77 -13.77 20.89 -14.12
N VAL A 78 -14.97 21.41 -13.86
CA VAL A 78 -15.27 22.24 -12.67
C VAL A 78 -15.23 21.40 -11.39
N ALA A 79 -15.85 20.22 -11.38
CA ALA A 79 -15.83 19.36 -10.21
C ALA A 79 -14.40 18.91 -9.83
N ASN A 80 -13.56 18.63 -10.84
CA ASN A 80 -12.15 18.29 -10.60
C ASN A 80 -11.26 19.53 -10.34
N SER A 81 -11.72 20.75 -10.62
CA SER A 81 -10.97 21.97 -10.33
C SER A 81 -11.13 22.42 -8.88
N ASP A 82 -12.21 21.97 -8.21
CA ASP A 82 -12.49 22.22 -6.80
C ASP A 82 -11.30 21.84 -5.89
N VAL A 83 -10.96 22.75 -4.99
CA VAL A 83 -9.78 22.62 -4.11
C VAL A 83 -9.95 21.48 -3.11
N GLY A 84 -11.15 21.31 -2.56
CA GLY A 84 -11.46 20.22 -1.63
C GLY A 84 -11.39 18.86 -2.32
N VAL A 85 -11.98 18.73 -3.51
CA VAL A 85 -11.90 17.51 -4.32
C VAL A 85 -10.45 17.16 -4.66
N LYS A 86 -9.62 18.13 -5.05
CA LYS A 86 -8.19 17.92 -5.32
C LYS A 86 -7.43 17.43 -4.09
N ALA A 87 -7.65 18.04 -2.93
CA ALA A 87 -7.00 17.65 -1.69
C ALA A 87 -7.38 16.21 -1.28
N LEU A 88 -8.67 15.86 -1.39
CA LEU A 88 -9.15 14.51 -1.08
C LEU A 88 -8.64 13.47 -2.09
N LYS A 89 -8.55 13.83 -3.37
CA LYS A 89 -7.92 12.98 -4.39
C LYS A 89 -6.46 12.69 -4.03
N GLN A 90 -5.71 13.71 -3.61
CA GLN A 90 -4.31 13.52 -3.21
C GLN A 90 -4.21 12.63 -1.98
N ALA A 91 -5.04 12.84 -0.95
CA ALA A 91 -5.06 11.99 0.23
C ALA A 91 -5.36 10.52 -0.11
N TRP A 92 -6.27 10.25 -1.05
CA TRP A 92 -6.53 8.91 -1.55
C TRP A 92 -5.31 8.30 -2.28
N LEU A 93 -4.61 9.09 -3.11
CA LEU A 93 -3.39 8.65 -3.79
C LEU A 93 -2.26 8.36 -2.81
N ASP A 94 -2.09 9.20 -1.78
CA ASP A 94 -1.09 9.02 -0.74
C ASP A 94 -1.37 7.76 0.08
N ALA A 95 -2.63 7.54 0.47
CA ALA A 95 -3.06 6.30 1.15
C ALA A 95 -2.80 5.06 0.28
N LYS A 96 -3.07 5.15 -1.03
CA LYS A 96 -2.76 4.07 -1.98
C LYS A 96 -1.26 3.80 -2.07
N ALA A 97 -0.43 4.85 -2.10
CA ALA A 97 1.03 4.70 -2.16
C ALA A 97 1.59 4.02 -0.89
N LEU A 98 1.04 4.34 0.28
CA LEU A 98 1.40 3.68 1.54
C LEU A 98 1.02 2.20 1.55
N GLU A 99 -0.18 1.86 1.07
CA GLU A 99 -0.62 0.46 0.92
C GLU A 99 0.33 -0.32 0.00
N ILE A 100 0.65 0.22 -1.19
CA ILE A 100 1.54 -0.42 -2.16
C ILE A 100 2.92 -0.66 -1.55
N LYS A 101 3.53 0.35 -0.93
CA LYS A 101 4.84 0.20 -0.28
C LYS A 101 4.85 -0.89 0.78
N ALA A 102 3.77 -1.02 1.55
CA ALA A 102 3.66 -2.07 2.57
C ALA A 102 3.46 -3.47 1.94
N ILE A 103 2.72 -3.56 0.84
CA ILE A 103 2.54 -4.81 0.06
C ILE A 103 3.88 -5.25 -0.56
N ASP A 104 4.57 -4.36 -1.26
CA ASP A 104 5.86 -4.67 -1.88
C ASP A 104 6.86 -5.17 -0.82
N ARG A 105 6.85 -4.55 0.37
CA ARG A 105 7.73 -4.95 1.47
C ARG A 105 7.40 -6.34 2.02
N ILE A 106 6.12 -6.66 2.24
CA ILE A 106 5.76 -7.99 2.74
C ILE A 106 6.07 -9.08 1.71
N GLU A 107 5.99 -8.77 0.42
CA GLU A 107 6.38 -9.69 -0.66
C GLU A 107 7.89 -9.95 -0.66
N GLN A 108 8.72 -8.91 -0.52
CA GLN A 108 10.17 -9.05 -0.36
C GLN A 108 10.52 -9.96 0.83
N ILE A 109 9.93 -9.70 2.00
CA ILE A 109 10.20 -10.46 3.22
C ILE A 109 9.71 -11.92 3.09
N LYS A 110 8.59 -12.16 2.41
CA LYS A 110 8.13 -13.52 2.10
C LYS A 110 9.11 -14.25 1.18
N GLY A 111 9.65 -13.58 0.17
CA GLY A 111 10.70 -14.13 -0.69
C GLY A 111 11.92 -14.55 0.12
N MET A 112 12.40 -13.67 1.02
CA MET A 112 13.52 -13.98 1.92
C MET A 112 13.23 -15.18 2.84
N ARG A 113 12.02 -15.25 3.42
CA ARG A 113 11.59 -16.38 4.24
C ARG A 113 11.68 -17.69 3.46
N ASP A 114 11.25 -17.68 2.21
CA ASP A 114 11.24 -18.88 1.36
C ASP A 114 12.67 -19.30 0.99
N THR A 115 13.56 -18.34 0.71
CA THR A 115 15.00 -18.58 0.55
C THR A 115 15.63 -19.18 1.81
N LEU A 116 15.36 -18.61 3.00
CA LEU A 116 15.89 -19.12 4.27
C LEU A 116 15.37 -20.54 4.58
N LYS A 117 14.11 -20.85 4.27
CA LYS A 117 13.56 -22.21 4.38
C LYS A 117 14.28 -23.19 3.45
N ALA A 118 14.61 -22.78 2.23
CA ALA A 118 15.38 -23.59 1.30
C ALA A 118 16.82 -23.82 1.79
N MET A 119 17.49 -22.78 2.30
CA MET A 119 18.85 -22.88 2.86
C MET A 119 18.90 -23.80 4.08
N LEU A 120 17.95 -23.69 5.02
CA LEU A 120 17.84 -24.59 6.16
C LEU A 120 17.72 -26.05 5.72
N LYS A 121 16.87 -26.32 4.72
CA LYS A 121 16.68 -27.67 4.19
C LYS A 121 17.95 -28.22 3.54
N ALA A 122 18.69 -27.39 2.81
CA ALA A 122 19.94 -27.78 2.14
C ALA A 122 21.06 -28.08 3.16
N GLU A 123 21.20 -27.23 4.18
CA GLU A 123 22.16 -27.40 5.26
C GLU A 123 21.87 -28.67 6.06
N HIS A 124 20.59 -28.92 6.40
CA HIS A 124 20.16 -30.15 7.07
C HIS A 124 20.42 -31.44 6.28
N ALA A 125 20.50 -31.37 4.96
CA ALA A 125 20.77 -32.54 4.12
C ALA A 125 22.28 -32.84 3.96
N SER A 126 23.14 -31.94 4.43
CA SER A 126 24.60 -32.05 4.33
C SER A 126 25.26 -32.59 5.61
N TYR A 127 24.47 -32.84 6.66
CA TYR A 127 24.83 -33.56 7.90
C TYR A 127 24.26 -34.97 7.91
#